data_AF-A0A3S0JW81-F1
#
_entry.id   AF-A0A3S0JW81-F1
#
_cell.length_a   1.000
_cell.length_b   1.000
_cell.length_c   1.000
_cell.angle_alpha   90.00
_cell.angle_beta   90.00
_cell.angle_gamma   90.00
#
_symmetry.space_group_name_H-M   'P 1'
#
loop_
_entity.id
_entity.type
_entity.pdbx_description
1 polymer ?
#
loop_
_entity_poly.entity_id
_entity_poly.type
_entity_poly.pdbx_seq_one_letter_code
_entity_poly.pdbx_strand_id
1 'polypeptide(L)'
;MIKVFNEQQQEILSESGQISENRKEISIQIPNLENGKYKVEYYVISSNDGHPIQGSYYFKVNVITTSTTEPVKGAEELQTELPEMEQIEPNQSTSNIVEDNQPVNADESSKEESQKQTIIEKFNPSELLIYIMKTIYFFGLLLLIGWVLIWQIVRSNSLELKKKYLLYGIVFQIIHLAGLTSVILIQLNIFTIHGVSLSFNFPIDSSFGFLWFTSLFISLLGLMILYKNRWFDLFFIFAIVVSKSLNSHAAEFDPVPLLVIADCIHLLAASFWAAGLVYILLFWRKQRLYVKSFLPIFSTYALISFVLLTVTGSVMAMNFLPNIEALRTPWGILLLVKIILVCIVIFIGSKVRLKMKNNQTVDLGRWITFDFLLMCFIVIVVAILTYLNPLP
;
A
#
# COMPACT_ATOMS: atom_id res chain seq x y z
N MET A 1 17.45 -7.49 6.91
CA MET A 1 18.69 -8.23 6.59
C MET A 1 19.44 -7.46 5.53
N ILE A 2 20.72 -7.20 5.76
CA ILE A 2 21.60 -6.53 4.79
C ILE A 2 22.77 -7.48 4.50
N LYS A 3 23.06 -7.69 3.22
CA LYS A 3 24.16 -8.50 2.72
C LYS A 3 25.12 -7.65 1.90
N VAL A 4 26.41 -7.94 2.04
CA VAL A 4 27.47 -7.26 1.27
C VAL A 4 28.31 -8.29 0.53
N PHE A 5 28.51 -8.09 -0.77
CA PHE A 5 29.29 -8.97 -1.65
C PHE A 5 30.48 -8.23 -2.27
N ASN A 6 31.61 -8.92 -2.47
CA ASN A 6 32.76 -8.41 -3.22
C ASN A 6 32.59 -8.57 -4.74
N GLU A 7 33.59 -8.15 -5.53
CA GLU A 7 33.60 -8.29 -7.00
C GLU A 7 33.50 -9.75 -7.46
N GLN A 8 33.98 -10.69 -6.67
CA GLN A 8 33.91 -12.13 -6.91
C GLN A 8 32.58 -12.77 -6.47
N GLN A 9 31.58 -11.96 -6.09
CA GLN A 9 30.28 -12.40 -5.55
C GLN A 9 30.37 -13.22 -4.25
N GLN A 10 31.46 -13.14 -3.51
CA GLN A 10 31.56 -13.75 -2.18
C GLN A 10 30.87 -12.86 -1.14
N GLU A 11 30.08 -13.49 -0.27
CA GLU A 11 29.40 -12.84 0.86
C GLU A 11 30.44 -12.45 1.91
N ILE A 12 30.60 -11.13 2.14
CA ILE A 12 31.51 -10.56 3.15
C ILE A 12 30.79 -10.40 4.48
N LEU A 13 29.50 -10.04 4.42
CA LEU A 13 28.71 -9.71 5.58
C LEU A 13 27.25 -10.07 5.33
N SER A 14 26.61 -10.63 6.35
CA SER A 14 25.18 -10.93 6.35
C SER A 14 24.67 -10.83 7.77
N GLU A 15 24.15 -9.65 8.11
CA GLU A 15 23.63 -9.37 9.45
C GLU A 15 22.27 -8.68 9.40
N SER A 16 21.59 -8.73 10.55
CA SER A 16 20.43 -7.89 10.82
C SER A 16 20.95 -6.57 11.39
N GLY A 17 20.82 -5.48 10.63
CA GLY A 17 21.29 -4.16 11.06
C GLY A 17 20.56 -3.64 12.30
N GLN A 18 21.21 -2.72 13.01
CA GLN A 18 20.63 -1.99 14.13
C GLN A 18 19.62 -0.96 13.60
N ILE A 19 18.43 -0.92 14.19
CA ILE A 19 17.36 -0.01 13.82
C ILE A 19 17.42 1.22 14.73
N SER A 20 17.38 2.41 14.16
CA SER A 20 17.35 3.68 14.92
C SER A 20 16.11 3.82 15.79
N GLU A 21 16.14 4.68 16.83
CA GLU A 21 14.98 4.94 17.70
C GLU A 21 13.75 5.44 16.92
N ASN A 22 13.96 6.24 15.87
CA ASN A 22 12.90 6.74 14.99
C ASN A 22 12.40 5.69 13.97
N ARG A 23 12.98 4.48 13.94
CA ARG A 23 12.68 3.35 13.05
C ARG A 23 12.74 3.65 11.54
N LYS A 24 13.41 4.73 11.15
CA LYS A 24 13.58 5.13 9.74
C LYS A 24 14.95 4.78 9.16
N GLU A 25 15.90 4.37 10.01
CA GLU A 25 17.27 4.09 9.60
C GLU A 25 17.70 2.69 10.08
N ILE A 26 18.47 2.01 9.24
CA ILE A 26 19.12 0.74 9.57
C ILE A 26 20.61 0.92 9.36
N SER A 27 21.39 0.69 10.41
CA SER A 27 22.84 0.79 10.38
C SER A 27 23.46 -0.59 10.57
N ILE A 28 24.51 -0.86 9.81
CA ILE A 28 25.31 -2.08 9.93
C ILE A 28 26.77 -1.69 10.02
N GLN A 29 27.53 -2.35 10.89
CA GLN A 29 28.95 -2.12 10.99
C GLN A 29 29.66 -3.00 9.97
N ILE A 30 30.33 -2.37 9.00
CA ILE A 30 31.04 -3.07 7.93
C ILE A 30 32.49 -3.28 8.39
N PRO A 31 33.07 -4.49 8.21
CA PRO A 31 34.49 -4.71 8.48
C PRO A 31 35.38 -3.87 7.54
N ASN A 32 36.68 -3.78 7.84
CA ASN A 32 37.61 -3.11 6.94
C ASN A 32 37.59 -3.76 5.55
N LEU A 33 37.25 -2.96 4.54
CA LEU A 33 37.17 -3.37 3.15
C LEU A 33 38.43 -2.99 2.40
N GLU A 34 38.90 -3.87 1.53
CA GLU A 34 39.99 -3.60 0.59
C GLU A 34 39.53 -2.71 -0.57
N ASN A 35 40.47 -2.34 -1.45
CA ASN A 35 40.14 -1.65 -2.68
C ASN A 35 39.32 -2.54 -3.61
N GLY A 36 38.13 -2.07 -3.98
CA GLY A 36 37.26 -2.83 -4.86
C GLY A 36 35.85 -2.27 -4.93
N LYS A 37 35.05 -2.82 -5.85
CA LYS A 37 33.61 -2.60 -5.90
C LYS A 37 32.90 -3.63 -5.02
N TYR A 38 31.86 -3.15 -4.35
CA TYR A 38 31.02 -3.93 -3.46
C TYR A 38 29.57 -3.77 -3.85
N LYS A 39 28.80 -4.85 -3.72
CA LYS A 39 27.34 -4.86 -3.89
C LYS A 39 26.70 -4.99 -2.52
N VAL A 40 25.75 -4.11 -2.22
CA VAL A 40 24.88 -4.23 -1.05
C VAL A 40 23.52 -4.71 -1.52
N GLU A 41 23.03 -5.78 -0.93
CA GLU A 41 21.65 -6.23 -1.08
C GLU A 41 20.93 -6.06 0.26
N TYR A 42 19.72 -5.54 0.25
CA TYR A 42 18.93 -5.38 1.46
C TYR A 42 17.54 -5.96 1.26
N TYR A 43 17.04 -6.57 2.33
CA TYR A 43 15.67 -7.03 2.50
C TYR A 43 15.18 -6.54 3.85
N VAL A 44 14.23 -5.61 3.85
CA VAL A 44 13.73 -4.93 5.04
C VAL A 44 12.22 -5.09 5.09
N ILE A 45 11.66 -5.37 6.25
CA ILE A 45 10.21 -5.28 6.45
C ILE A 45 9.96 -3.91 7.07
N SER A 46 9.22 -3.06 6.36
CA SER A 46 8.85 -1.75 6.87
C SER A 46 8.12 -1.91 8.20
N SER A 47 8.55 -1.15 9.22
CA SER A 47 7.92 -1.20 10.55
C SER A 47 6.53 -0.57 10.60
N ASN A 48 6.13 0.13 9.53
CA ASN A 48 4.95 0.99 9.51
C ASN A 48 3.77 0.39 8.74
N ASP A 49 4.02 -0.19 7.58
CA ASP A 49 3.01 -0.86 6.74
C ASP A 49 3.27 -2.36 6.56
N GLY A 50 4.43 -2.85 7.00
CA GLY A 50 4.77 -4.25 6.97
C GLY A 50 5.13 -4.81 5.59
N HIS A 51 5.22 -3.97 4.55
CA HIS A 51 5.63 -4.44 3.23
C HIS A 51 7.13 -4.79 3.20
N PRO A 52 7.50 -5.88 2.52
CA PRO A 52 8.90 -6.20 2.28
C PRO A 52 9.46 -5.25 1.21
N ILE A 53 10.52 -4.53 1.57
CA ILE A 53 11.30 -3.68 0.69
C ILE A 53 12.60 -4.42 0.39
N GLN A 54 12.88 -4.63 -0.89
CA GLN A 54 14.12 -5.24 -1.35
C GLN A 54 14.79 -4.37 -2.40
N GLY A 55 16.12 -4.35 -2.38
CA GLY A 55 16.89 -3.62 -3.37
C GLY A 55 18.36 -3.92 -3.28
N SER A 56 19.11 -3.34 -4.21
CA SER A 56 20.57 -3.43 -4.21
C SER A 56 21.21 -2.21 -4.81
N TYR A 57 22.38 -1.84 -4.31
CA TYR A 57 23.21 -0.79 -4.88
C TYR A 57 24.68 -1.20 -4.84
N TYR A 58 25.52 -0.47 -5.59
CA TYR A 58 26.95 -0.70 -5.66
C TYR A 58 27.70 0.50 -5.10
N PHE A 59 28.82 0.25 -4.42
CA PHE A 59 29.77 1.28 -3.99
C PHE A 59 31.21 0.83 -4.25
N LYS A 60 32.16 1.77 -4.27
CA LYS A 60 33.58 1.48 -4.48
C LYS A 60 34.42 2.03 -3.32
N VAL A 61 35.34 1.23 -2.81
CA VAL A 61 36.30 1.62 -1.77
C VAL A 61 37.64 1.94 -2.44
N ASN A 62 38.23 3.09 -2.09
CA ASN A 62 39.56 3.54 -2.51
C ASN A 62 40.39 3.96 -1.26
N VAL A 63 41.14 3.02 -0.69
CA VAL A 63 42.17 3.21 0.32
C VAL A 63 43.37 3.91 -0.32
N ILE A 64 43.62 5.15 0.13
CA ILE A 64 44.81 5.92 -0.25
C ILE A 64 45.91 5.54 0.74
N THR A 65 46.84 4.70 0.31
CA THR A 65 48.05 4.43 1.09
C THR A 65 49.00 5.61 0.88
N THR A 66 49.01 6.58 1.78
CA THR A 66 50.14 7.53 1.86
C THR A 66 51.37 6.76 2.28
N SER A 67 52.23 6.43 1.32
CA SER A 67 53.57 5.93 1.58
C SER A 67 54.39 7.02 2.27
N THR A 68 54.54 6.89 3.59
CA THR A 68 55.52 7.64 4.37
C THR A 68 56.91 7.26 3.87
N THR A 69 57.56 8.12 3.09
CA THR A 69 58.98 8.00 2.76
C THR A 69 59.81 8.29 4.01
N GLU A 70 60.60 7.29 4.44
CA GLU A 70 61.59 7.39 5.51
C GLU A 70 62.74 8.38 5.19
N PRO A 71 63.45 8.88 6.22
CA PRO A 71 64.27 10.08 6.12
C PRO A 71 65.66 9.81 5.51
N VAL A 72 66.05 10.61 4.53
CA VAL A 72 67.44 10.66 4.04
C VAL A 72 68.28 11.50 5.00
N LYS A 73 69.30 10.86 5.61
CA LYS A 73 70.39 11.52 6.34
C LYS A 73 71.45 12.04 5.37
N GLY A 74 71.90 13.28 5.56
CA GLY A 74 73.14 13.81 4.97
C GLY A 74 73.04 15.31 4.69
N ALA A 75 73.70 16.11 5.54
CA ALA A 75 73.58 17.56 5.66
C ALA A 75 74.34 18.37 4.60
N GLU A 76 73.87 19.59 4.32
CA GLU A 76 74.67 20.82 4.43
C GLU A 76 73.77 22.08 4.43
N GLU A 77 74.09 23.01 5.33
CA GLU A 77 73.42 24.29 5.62
C GLU A 77 73.55 25.31 4.49
N LEU A 78 72.50 26.11 4.22
CA LEU A 78 72.53 27.58 4.41
C LEU A 78 71.14 28.24 4.25
N GLN A 79 70.70 28.85 5.35
CA GLN A 79 70.02 30.16 5.50
C GLN A 79 68.93 30.64 4.51
N THR A 80 67.74 30.81 5.10
CA THR A 80 66.93 32.06 5.14
C THR A 80 66.61 32.79 3.84
N GLU A 81 65.35 32.71 3.40
CA GLU A 81 64.52 33.85 2.98
C GLU A 81 63.07 33.41 2.69
N LEU A 82 62.10 34.08 3.33
CA LEU A 82 60.67 34.07 2.96
C LEU A 82 60.47 35.10 1.84
N PRO A 83 59.67 34.80 0.80
CA PRO A 83 58.43 35.59 0.68
C PRO A 83 57.21 34.83 0.12
N GLU A 84 56.07 35.22 0.70
CA GLU A 84 54.74 35.50 0.15
C GLU A 84 54.03 34.65 -0.93
N MET A 85 52.71 34.59 -0.72
CA MET A 85 51.64 34.01 -1.52
C MET A 85 51.66 34.41 -3.01
N GLU A 86 51.41 33.44 -3.88
CA GLU A 86 50.78 33.72 -5.18
C GLU A 86 49.75 32.63 -5.54
N GLN A 87 48.54 33.08 -5.82
CA GLN A 87 47.41 32.29 -6.30
C GLN A 87 47.57 31.98 -7.78
N ILE A 88 47.35 30.73 -8.22
CA ILE A 88 47.19 30.42 -9.64
C ILE A 88 46.01 29.45 -9.86
N GLU A 89 45.05 29.92 -10.65
CA GLU A 89 43.85 29.23 -11.16
C GLU A 89 44.17 28.20 -12.26
N PRO A 90 43.22 27.29 -12.60
CA PRO A 90 43.51 26.06 -13.34
C PRO A 90 43.58 26.28 -14.85
N ASN A 91 44.69 25.88 -15.46
CA ASN A 91 44.84 25.89 -16.92
C ASN A 91 44.49 24.53 -17.53
N GLN A 92 43.69 24.59 -18.58
CA GLN A 92 43.32 23.52 -19.48
C GLN A 92 44.54 23.06 -20.30
N SER A 93 44.71 21.76 -20.50
CA SER A 93 45.38 21.23 -21.69
C SER A 93 44.95 19.80 -21.99
N THR A 94 44.14 19.72 -23.05
CA THR A 94 44.17 18.76 -24.15
C THR A 94 45.27 17.69 -24.13
N SER A 95 44.86 16.43 -24.27
CA SER A 95 45.62 15.43 -25.03
C SER A 95 44.67 14.61 -25.90
N ASN A 96 44.73 14.86 -27.21
CA ASN A 96 44.18 14.01 -28.25
C ASN A 96 44.97 12.68 -28.28
N ILE A 97 44.27 11.55 -28.24
CA ILE A 97 44.70 10.33 -28.93
C ILE A 97 43.50 9.84 -29.72
N VAL A 98 43.65 9.91 -31.05
CA VAL A 98 42.80 9.27 -32.04
C VAL A 98 43.33 7.85 -32.19
N GLU A 99 42.49 6.84 -31.94
CA GLU A 99 42.64 5.56 -32.62
C GLU A 99 41.25 5.06 -33.04
N ASP A 100 41.18 4.87 -34.35
CA ASP A 100 40.07 4.44 -35.17
C ASP A 100 39.74 2.97 -34.89
N ASN A 101 38.48 2.65 -34.64
CA ASN A 101 37.91 1.32 -34.92
C ASN A 101 36.37 1.41 -34.93
N GLN A 102 35.82 1.19 -36.12
CA GLN A 102 34.39 1.07 -36.42
C GLN A 102 33.71 -0.03 -35.58
N PRO A 103 32.41 0.12 -35.23
CA PRO A 103 31.68 -0.94 -34.56
C PRO A 103 31.27 -2.01 -35.58
N VAL A 104 31.67 -3.26 -35.32
CA VAL A 104 31.11 -4.43 -35.98
C VAL A 104 29.66 -4.59 -35.52
N ASN A 105 28.73 -4.50 -36.48
CA ASN A 105 27.33 -4.87 -36.33
C ASN A 105 27.20 -6.36 -35.98
N ALA A 106 26.95 -6.66 -34.72
CA ALA A 106 26.42 -7.94 -34.26
C ALA A 106 25.77 -7.76 -32.89
N ASP A 107 24.57 -7.18 -32.81
CA ASP A 107 23.67 -7.34 -31.64
C ASP A 107 22.29 -6.65 -31.85
N GLU A 108 21.57 -7.00 -32.92
CA GLU A 108 20.15 -6.65 -33.05
C GLU A 108 19.20 -7.80 -32.70
N SER A 109 19.61 -9.07 -32.83
CA SER A 109 18.73 -10.21 -32.46
C SER A 109 18.72 -10.53 -30.96
N SER A 110 19.76 -10.18 -30.21
CA SER A 110 19.86 -10.41 -28.76
C SER A 110 19.11 -9.37 -27.93
N LYS A 111 18.96 -8.14 -28.47
CA LYS A 111 18.16 -7.07 -27.86
C LYS A 111 16.66 -7.29 -28.05
N GLU A 112 16.23 -7.81 -29.21
CA GLU A 112 14.81 -8.16 -29.42
C GLU A 112 14.35 -9.34 -28.57
N GLU A 113 15.21 -10.34 -28.33
CA GLU A 113 14.88 -11.45 -27.41
C GLU A 113 14.85 -10.98 -25.94
N SER A 114 15.79 -10.12 -25.53
CA SER A 114 15.77 -9.48 -24.20
C SER A 114 14.51 -8.62 -23.98
N GLN A 115 14.09 -7.84 -24.99
CA GLN A 115 12.88 -7.01 -24.89
C GLN A 115 11.57 -7.82 -24.95
N LYS A 116 11.50 -8.89 -25.75
CA LYS A 116 10.32 -9.79 -25.74
C LYS A 116 10.17 -10.56 -24.44
N GLN A 117 11.29 -10.86 -23.78
CA GLN A 117 11.31 -11.54 -22.48
C GLN A 117 10.91 -10.62 -21.31
N THR A 118 10.72 -9.32 -21.57
CA THR A 118 10.29 -8.32 -20.59
C THR A 118 8.77 -8.09 -20.59
N ILE A 119 8.02 -8.59 -21.59
CA ILE A 119 6.57 -8.29 -21.75
C ILE A 119 5.65 -9.38 -21.19
N ILE A 120 6.17 -10.59 -20.92
CA ILE A 120 5.42 -11.60 -20.16
C ILE A 120 5.91 -11.55 -18.72
N GLU A 121 5.34 -10.64 -17.93
CA GLU A 121 5.43 -10.69 -16.47
C GLU A 121 5.16 -12.12 -16.04
N LYS A 122 6.20 -12.76 -15.50
CA LYS A 122 6.13 -14.12 -14.98
C LYS A 122 5.13 -14.09 -13.83
N PHE A 123 3.92 -14.60 -14.08
CA PHE A 123 2.85 -14.69 -13.10
C PHE A 123 3.39 -15.26 -11.79
N ASN A 124 3.48 -14.41 -10.77
CA ASN A 124 3.94 -14.83 -9.46
C ASN A 124 2.73 -15.33 -8.68
N PRO A 125 2.53 -16.65 -8.50
CA PRO A 125 1.34 -17.18 -7.85
C PRO A 125 1.20 -16.70 -6.39
N SER A 126 2.30 -16.35 -5.74
CA SER A 126 2.29 -15.79 -4.39
C SER A 126 1.70 -14.38 -4.32
N GLU A 127 1.99 -13.52 -5.31
CA GLU A 127 1.40 -12.17 -5.40
C GLU A 127 -0.09 -12.23 -5.69
N LEU A 128 -0.52 -13.11 -6.60
CA LEU A 128 -1.96 -13.29 -6.84
C LEU A 128 -2.69 -13.71 -5.56
N LEU A 129 -2.12 -14.63 -4.79
CA LEU A 129 -2.70 -15.05 -3.51
C LEU A 129 -2.84 -13.86 -2.55
N ILE A 130 -1.81 -13.01 -2.45
CA ILE A 130 -1.85 -11.79 -1.63
C ILE A 130 -2.98 -10.86 -2.09
N TYR A 131 -3.13 -10.63 -3.40
CA TYR A 131 -4.21 -9.80 -3.94
C TYR A 131 -5.59 -10.36 -3.62
N ILE A 132 -5.79 -11.67 -3.73
CA ILE A 132 -7.04 -12.34 -3.37
C ILE A 132 -7.34 -12.18 -1.88
N MET A 133 -6.36 -12.44 -1.01
CA MET A 133 -6.51 -12.32 0.45
C MET A 133 -6.83 -10.88 0.88
N LYS A 134 -6.14 -9.87 0.32
CA LYS A 134 -6.44 -8.45 0.56
C LYS A 134 -7.83 -8.07 0.03
N THR A 135 -8.23 -8.62 -1.12
CA THR A 135 -9.57 -8.40 -1.67
C THR A 135 -10.66 -8.91 -0.72
N ILE A 136 -10.53 -10.15 -0.22
CA ILE A 136 -11.46 -10.74 0.75
C ILE A 136 -11.52 -9.88 2.02
N TYR A 137 -10.37 -9.42 2.51
CA TYR A 137 -10.28 -8.52 3.65
C TYR A 137 -11.06 -7.21 3.44
N PHE A 138 -10.82 -6.50 2.34
CA PHE A 138 -11.49 -5.23 2.07
C PHE A 138 -13.00 -5.40 1.86
N PHE A 139 -13.44 -6.46 1.16
CA PHE A 139 -14.88 -6.76 1.06
C PHE A 139 -15.50 -7.01 2.43
N GLY A 140 -14.87 -7.89 3.24
CA GLY A 140 -15.36 -8.18 4.59
C GLY A 140 -15.45 -6.93 5.45
N LEU A 141 -14.40 -6.11 5.44
CA LEU A 141 -14.32 -4.87 6.21
C LEU A 141 -15.40 -3.86 5.79
N LEU A 142 -15.51 -3.54 4.50
CA LEU A 142 -16.48 -2.57 3.98
C LEU A 142 -17.91 -3.02 4.25
N LEU A 143 -18.20 -4.30 3.99
CA LEU A 143 -19.55 -4.84 4.19
C LEU A 143 -19.90 -4.88 5.67
N LEU A 144 -18.99 -5.30 6.55
CA LEU A 144 -19.26 -5.34 7.98
C LEU A 144 -19.55 -3.94 8.55
N ILE A 145 -18.65 -2.97 8.31
CA ILE A 145 -18.82 -1.61 8.82
C ILE A 145 -20.12 -1.00 8.29
N GLY A 146 -20.34 -1.10 6.98
CA GLY A 146 -21.53 -0.54 6.34
C GLY A 146 -22.82 -1.21 6.79
N TRP A 147 -22.79 -2.52 7.03
CA TRP A 147 -23.96 -3.26 7.52
C TRP A 147 -24.30 -2.91 8.96
N VAL A 148 -23.31 -2.69 9.83
CA VAL A 148 -23.56 -2.19 11.18
C VAL A 148 -24.07 -0.74 11.16
N LEU A 149 -23.62 0.10 10.22
CA LEU A 149 -24.14 1.45 10.03
C LEU A 149 -25.61 1.46 9.57
N ILE A 150 -25.93 0.66 8.53
CA ILE A 150 -27.30 0.57 7.99
C ILE A 150 -28.27 0.02 9.04
N TRP A 151 -27.80 -0.84 9.95
CA TRP A 151 -28.61 -1.36 11.06
C TRP A 151 -29.24 -0.24 11.88
N GLN A 152 -28.51 0.86 12.10
CA GLN A 152 -29.02 2.01 12.86
C GLN A 152 -30.25 2.66 12.22
N ILE A 153 -30.40 2.50 10.90
CA ILE A 153 -31.54 3.00 10.12
C ILE A 153 -32.68 1.97 10.08
N VAL A 154 -32.35 0.69 9.82
CA VAL A 154 -33.36 -0.34 9.50
C VAL A 154 -33.84 -1.15 10.70
N ARG A 155 -33.28 -0.96 11.91
CA ARG A 155 -33.64 -1.70 13.13
C ARG A 155 -35.09 -1.56 13.59
N SER A 156 -35.88 -0.63 13.06
CA SER A 156 -37.31 -0.48 13.40
C SER A 156 -38.23 -1.38 12.57
N ASN A 157 -37.71 -2.03 11.52
CA ASN A 157 -38.49 -2.87 10.62
C ASN A 157 -38.97 -4.19 11.27
N SER A 158 -39.75 -4.97 10.51
CA SER A 158 -40.36 -6.24 10.96
C SER A 158 -39.34 -7.29 11.44
N LEU A 159 -39.82 -8.21 12.29
CA LEU A 159 -39.01 -9.30 12.86
C LEU A 159 -38.41 -10.23 11.80
N GLU A 160 -39.10 -10.49 10.69
CA GLU A 160 -38.60 -11.38 9.64
C GLU A 160 -37.41 -10.78 8.89
N LEU A 161 -37.47 -9.47 8.55
CA LEU A 161 -36.35 -8.77 7.93
C LEU A 161 -35.16 -8.72 8.89
N LYS A 162 -35.40 -8.44 10.18
CA LYS A 162 -34.35 -8.42 11.21
C LYS A 162 -33.57 -9.73 11.27
N LYS A 163 -34.24 -10.89 11.30
CA LYS A 163 -33.57 -12.19 11.34
C LYS A 163 -32.62 -12.39 10.16
N LYS A 164 -33.06 -12.08 8.94
CA LYS A 164 -32.21 -12.17 7.73
C LYS A 164 -31.07 -11.15 7.75
N TYR A 165 -31.36 -9.92 8.20
CA TYR A 165 -30.35 -8.87 8.34
C TYR A 165 -29.22 -9.29 9.27
N LEU A 166 -29.56 -9.84 10.45
CA LEU A 166 -28.60 -10.32 11.43
C LEU A 166 -27.81 -11.53 10.90
N LEU A 167 -28.46 -12.46 10.19
CA LEU A 167 -27.78 -13.58 9.54
C LEU A 167 -26.71 -13.10 8.56
N TYR A 168 -27.03 -12.16 7.67
CA TYR A 168 -26.05 -11.58 6.75
C TYR A 168 -24.96 -10.80 7.50
N GLY A 169 -25.31 -10.14 8.61
CA GLY A 169 -24.34 -9.49 9.49
C GLY A 169 -23.29 -10.47 10.05
N ILE A 170 -23.72 -11.66 10.48
CA ILE A 170 -22.81 -12.73 10.91
C ILE A 170 -21.94 -13.22 9.75
N VAL A 171 -22.51 -13.39 8.56
CA VAL A 171 -21.75 -13.79 7.36
C VAL A 171 -20.66 -12.75 7.04
N PHE A 172 -20.98 -11.45 7.05
CA PHE A 172 -20.00 -10.40 6.82
C PHE A 172 -18.94 -10.34 7.91
N GLN A 173 -19.30 -10.59 9.17
CA GLN A 173 -18.35 -10.71 10.28
C GLN A 173 -17.36 -11.86 10.05
N ILE A 174 -17.85 -13.03 9.61
CA ILE A 174 -16.99 -14.19 9.30
C ILE A 174 -16.07 -13.89 8.12
N ILE A 175 -16.58 -13.28 7.05
CA ILE A 175 -15.76 -12.89 5.89
C ILE A 175 -14.66 -11.89 6.32
N HIS A 176 -15.01 -10.90 7.14
CA HIS A 176 -14.06 -9.95 7.68
C HIS A 176 -13.00 -10.63 8.55
N LEU A 177 -13.38 -11.53 9.45
CA LEU A 177 -12.45 -12.29 10.29
C LEU A 177 -11.51 -13.17 9.46
N ALA A 178 -12.04 -13.85 8.43
CA ALA A 178 -11.24 -14.67 7.52
C ALA A 178 -10.23 -13.82 6.75
N GLY A 179 -10.67 -12.68 6.21
CA GLY A 179 -9.79 -11.74 5.51
C GLY A 179 -8.75 -11.09 6.43
N LEU A 180 -9.15 -10.68 7.64
CA LEU A 180 -8.26 -10.07 8.64
C LEU A 180 -7.17 -11.06 9.05
N THR A 181 -7.57 -12.29 9.36
CA THR A 181 -6.62 -13.37 9.65
C THR A 181 -5.69 -13.60 8.46
N SER A 182 -6.23 -13.63 7.23
CA SER A 182 -5.43 -13.80 6.02
C SER A 182 -4.34 -12.73 5.87
N VAL A 183 -4.67 -11.45 6.11
CA VAL A 183 -3.68 -10.36 6.02
C VAL A 183 -2.67 -10.42 7.17
N ILE A 184 -3.08 -10.82 8.37
CA ILE A 184 -2.15 -11.08 9.48
C ILE A 184 -1.16 -12.20 9.10
N LEU A 185 -1.62 -13.27 8.44
CA LEU A 185 -0.76 -14.36 7.97
C LEU A 185 0.24 -13.89 6.90
N ILE A 186 -0.19 -12.99 6.00
CA ILE A 186 0.72 -12.33 5.04
C ILE A 186 1.79 -11.55 5.80
N GLN A 187 1.39 -10.79 6.82
CA GLN A 187 2.31 -9.96 7.60
C GLN A 187 3.29 -10.76 8.46
N LEU A 188 2.89 -11.97 8.87
CA LEU A 188 3.75 -12.94 9.53
C LEU A 188 4.79 -13.57 8.59
N ASN A 189 4.81 -13.16 7.30
CA ASN A 189 5.66 -13.70 6.26
C ASN A 189 5.55 -15.24 6.15
N ILE A 190 4.35 -15.77 6.44
CA ILE A 190 4.12 -17.21 6.39
C ILE A 190 4.17 -17.69 4.94
N PHE A 191 3.70 -16.86 4.01
CA PHE A 191 3.72 -17.13 2.57
C PHE A 191 4.88 -16.39 1.92
N THR A 192 6.01 -17.08 1.73
CA THR A 192 7.21 -16.55 1.08
C THR A 192 7.33 -17.03 -0.37
N ILE A 193 8.21 -16.41 -1.15
CA ILE A 193 8.58 -16.86 -2.51
C ILE A 193 9.14 -18.30 -2.50
N HIS A 194 9.68 -18.76 -1.36
CA HIS A 194 10.20 -20.11 -1.16
C HIS A 194 9.19 -21.10 -0.57
N GLY A 195 7.92 -20.70 -0.41
CA GLY A 195 6.84 -21.52 0.15
C GLY A 195 6.43 -21.10 1.57
N VAL A 196 5.87 -22.04 2.32
CA VAL A 196 5.39 -21.80 3.69
C VAL A 196 6.57 -21.80 4.66
N SER A 197 6.86 -20.66 5.28
CA SER A 197 7.89 -20.53 6.31
C SER A 197 7.25 -20.16 7.64
N LEU A 198 7.51 -20.92 8.71
CA LEU A 198 6.93 -20.65 10.03
C LEU A 198 7.96 -19.94 10.91
N SER A 199 8.16 -18.64 10.67
CA SER A 199 8.98 -17.80 11.55
C SER A 199 8.08 -16.93 12.42
N PHE A 200 8.24 -17.02 13.75
CA PHE A 200 7.44 -16.25 14.71
C PHE A 200 8.07 -14.88 15.04
N ASN A 201 8.87 -14.32 14.12
CA ASN A 201 9.50 -13.01 14.29
C ASN A 201 8.53 -11.87 13.92
N PHE A 202 7.33 -11.91 14.50
CA PHE A 202 6.40 -10.80 14.38
C PHE A 202 6.78 -9.73 15.40
N PRO A 203 6.89 -8.46 15.01
CA PRO A 203 7.19 -7.39 15.95
C PRO A 203 5.94 -7.08 16.79
N ILE A 204 5.55 -7.97 17.71
CA ILE A 204 4.41 -7.79 18.63
C ILE A 204 4.61 -6.50 19.45
N ASP A 205 5.86 -6.20 19.80
CA ASP A 205 6.25 -4.99 20.53
C ASP A 205 6.24 -3.73 19.66
N SER A 206 6.00 -3.84 18.35
CA SER A 206 5.78 -2.66 17.51
C SER A 206 4.33 -2.19 17.61
N SER A 207 4.14 -0.88 17.50
CA SER A 207 2.80 -0.27 17.40
C SER A 207 1.98 -0.89 16.26
N PHE A 208 2.64 -1.24 15.14
CA PHE A 208 2.02 -1.90 14.00
C PHE A 208 1.46 -3.29 14.37
N GLY A 209 2.29 -4.14 14.99
CA GLY A 209 1.87 -5.48 15.39
C GLY A 209 0.73 -5.47 16.42
N PHE A 210 0.82 -4.58 17.40
CA PHE A 210 -0.21 -4.40 18.42
C PHE A 210 -1.58 -4.04 17.82
N LEU A 211 -1.62 -3.16 16.81
CA LEU A 211 -2.90 -2.74 16.21
C LEU A 211 -3.57 -3.87 15.39
N TRP A 212 -2.82 -4.75 14.73
CA TRP A 212 -3.39 -5.92 14.04
C TRP A 212 -4.07 -6.89 15.02
N PHE A 213 -3.40 -7.22 16.13
CA PHE A 213 -3.99 -8.07 17.17
C PHE A 213 -5.16 -7.40 17.91
N THR A 214 -5.08 -6.09 18.13
CA THR A 214 -6.19 -5.30 18.67
C THR A 214 -7.39 -5.35 17.74
N SER A 215 -7.18 -5.19 16.44
CA SER A 215 -8.24 -5.31 15.42
C SER A 215 -8.85 -6.71 15.41
N LEU A 216 -8.03 -7.76 15.53
CA LEU A 216 -8.49 -9.14 15.63
C LEU A 216 -9.34 -9.36 16.89
N PHE A 217 -8.88 -8.87 18.04
CA PHE A 217 -9.61 -8.97 19.30
C PHE A 217 -10.96 -8.25 19.24
N ILE A 218 -11.00 -7.01 18.76
CA ILE A 218 -12.24 -6.24 18.57
C ILE A 218 -13.18 -6.98 17.62
N SER A 219 -12.65 -7.50 16.51
CA SER A 219 -13.42 -8.25 15.51
C SER A 219 -14.04 -9.52 16.10
N LEU A 220 -13.29 -10.28 16.92
CA LEU A 220 -13.83 -11.45 17.63
C LEU A 220 -14.90 -11.04 18.64
N LEU A 221 -14.69 -9.97 19.40
CA LEU A 221 -15.69 -9.45 20.33
C LEU A 221 -16.98 -9.03 19.60
N GLY A 222 -16.86 -8.54 18.37
CA GLY A 222 -17.96 -8.20 17.47
C GLY A 222 -18.98 -9.33 17.28
N LEU A 223 -18.54 -10.60 17.25
CA LEU A 223 -19.44 -11.76 17.18
C LEU A 223 -20.41 -11.84 18.38
N MET A 224 -20.00 -11.31 19.53
CA MET A 224 -20.77 -11.37 20.77
C MET A 224 -21.61 -10.12 21.01
N ILE A 225 -21.12 -8.93 20.62
CA ILE A 225 -21.70 -7.65 21.05
C ILE A 225 -22.50 -6.91 19.96
N LEU A 226 -22.23 -7.16 18.68
CA LEU A 226 -22.87 -6.42 17.58
C LEU A 226 -24.38 -6.64 17.55
N TYR A 227 -25.10 -5.61 17.12
CA TYR A 227 -26.55 -5.53 16.96
C TYR A 227 -27.36 -5.60 18.25
N LYS A 228 -26.72 -5.78 19.42
CA LYS A 228 -27.38 -5.81 20.74
C LYS A 228 -27.63 -4.41 21.31
N ASN A 229 -26.67 -3.50 21.15
CA ASN A 229 -26.75 -2.14 21.67
C ASN A 229 -26.10 -1.16 20.68
N ARG A 230 -26.79 -0.07 20.37
CA ARG A 230 -26.31 0.98 19.46
C ARG A 230 -24.95 1.53 19.85
N TRP A 231 -24.64 1.61 21.15
CA TRP A 231 -23.36 2.14 21.62
C TRP A 231 -22.21 1.17 21.38
N PHE A 232 -22.46 -0.14 21.52
CA PHE A 232 -21.46 -1.17 21.17
C PHE A 232 -21.21 -1.20 19.67
N ASP A 233 -22.26 -1.05 18.85
CA ASP A 233 -22.13 -0.95 17.39
C ASP A 233 -21.26 0.26 16.98
N LEU A 234 -21.55 1.44 17.54
CA LEU A 234 -20.80 2.66 17.24
C LEU A 234 -19.35 2.60 17.72
N PHE A 235 -19.13 2.04 18.92
CA PHE A 235 -17.78 1.83 19.44
C PHE A 235 -16.99 0.86 18.54
N PHE A 236 -17.60 -0.25 18.13
CA PHE A 236 -16.98 -1.22 17.23
C PHE A 236 -16.57 -0.57 15.91
N ILE A 237 -17.49 0.18 15.27
CA ILE A 237 -17.21 0.90 14.02
C ILE A 237 -16.03 1.86 14.23
N PHE A 238 -16.08 2.69 15.27
CA PHE A 238 -15.02 3.65 15.58
C PHE A 238 -13.67 2.96 15.75
N ALA A 239 -13.61 1.91 16.58
CA ALA A 239 -12.37 1.22 16.89
C ALA A 239 -11.77 0.51 15.67
N ILE A 240 -12.58 -0.16 14.85
CA ILE A 240 -12.11 -0.82 13.63
C ILE A 240 -11.64 0.18 12.57
N VAL A 241 -12.38 1.28 12.37
CA VAL A 241 -12.03 2.31 11.37
C VAL A 241 -10.73 3.01 11.76
N VAL A 242 -10.62 3.49 13.00
CA VAL A 242 -9.41 4.17 13.48
C VAL A 242 -8.22 3.21 13.44
N SER A 243 -8.39 1.97 13.91
CA SER A 243 -7.31 0.98 13.85
C SER A 243 -6.85 0.71 12.41
N LYS A 244 -7.78 0.58 11.44
CA LYS A 244 -7.42 0.40 10.04
C LYS A 244 -6.66 1.59 9.46
N SER A 245 -7.10 2.81 9.78
CA SER A 245 -6.48 4.04 9.25
C SER A 245 -5.14 4.35 9.89
N LEU A 246 -4.90 3.92 11.12
CA LEU A 246 -3.57 3.96 11.73
C LEU A 246 -2.61 2.92 11.14
N ASN A 247 -3.12 1.84 10.53
CA ASN A 247 -2.35 0.84 9.78
C ASN A 247 -2.46 1.01 8.25
N SER A 248 -2.73 2.21 7.74
CA SER A 248 -2.73 2.48 6.30
C SER A 248 -1.57 3.40 5.92
N HIS A 249 -1.27 3.51 4.62
CA HIS A 249 -0.30 4.48 4.12
C HIS A 249 -0.59 5.91 4.61
N ALA A 250 -1.84 6.24 4.99
CA ALA A 250 -2.16 7.54 5.56
C ALA A 250 -1.35 7.87 6.82
N ALA A 251 -0.87 6.87 7.57
CA ALA A 251 -0.03 7.06 8.75
C ALA A 251 1.47 7.29 8.40
N GLU A 252 1.86 7.15 7.14
CA GLU A 252 3.26 7.23 6.68
C GLU A 252 3.61 8.57 6.04
N PHE A 253 2.60 9.31 5.59
CA PHE A 253 2.77 10.60 4.92
C PHE A 253 2.38 11.75 5.86
N ASP A 254 3.13 12.84 5.76
CA ASP A 254 2.82 14.07 6.50
C ASP A 254 1.83 14.95 5.71
N PRO A 255 0.87 15.63 6.38
CA PRO A 255 0.63 15.63 7.82
C PRO A 255 -0.26 14.46 8.29
N VAL A 256 0.28 13.59 9.16
CA VAL A 256 -0.34 12.33 9.61
C VAL A 256 -1.79 12.48 10.12
N PRO A 257 -2.12 13.42 11.03
CA PRO A 257 -3.50 13.50 11.56
C PRO A 257 -4.55 13.79 10.49
N LEU A 258 -4.22 14.65 9.51
CA LEU A 258 -5.13 15.00 8.43
C LEU A 258 -5.42 13.78 7.55
N LEU A 259 -4.38 13.04 7.18
CA LEU A 259 -4.50 11.89 6.29
C LEU A 259 -5.21 10.72 6.98
N VAL A 260 -4.92 10.45 8.25
CA VAL A 260 -5.62 9.42 9.03
C VAL A 260 -7.11 9.76 9.17
N ILE A 261 -7.46 11.02 9.43
CA ILE A 261 -8.87 11.45 9.49
C ILE A 261 -9.53 11.33 8.11
N ALA A 262 -8.84 11.74 7.04
CA ALA A 262 -9.35 11.61 5.68
C ALA A 262 -9.60 10.13 5.31
N ASP A 263 -8.69 9.23 5.68
CA ASP A 263 -8.83 7.79 5.46
C ASP A 263 -9.99 7.19 6.28
N CYS A 264 -10.17 7.61 7.54
CA CYS A 264 -11.32 7.21 8.36
C CYS A 264 -12.65 7.58 7.69
N ILE A 265 -12.76 8.83 7.21
CA ILE A 265 -13.95 9.34 6.52
C ILE A 265 -14.16 8.61 5.20
N HIS A 266 -13.08 8.39 4.43
CA HIS A 266 -13.13 7.65 3.17
C HIS A 266 -13.65 6.23 3.37
N LEU A 267 -13.12 5.52 4.37
CA LEU A 267 -13.50 4.16 4.71
C LEU A 267 -14.97 4.07 5.15
N LEU A 268 -15.44 4.98 6.00
CA LEU A 268 -16.85 5.05 6.41
C LEU A 268 -17.78 5.30 5.23
N ALA A 269 -17.43 6.27 4.37
CA ALA A 269 -18.22 6.62 3.19
C ALA A 269 -18.31 5.46 2.19
N ALA A 270 -17.18 4.79 1.93
CA ALA A 270 -17.10 3.60 1.06
C ALA A 270 -17.92 2.44 1.64
N SER A 271 -17.79 2.20 2.95
CA SER A 271 -18.50 1.11 3.64
C SER A 271 -20.01 1.29 3.56
N PHE A 272 -20.52 2.50 3.83
CA PHE A 272 -21.94 2.79 3.73
C PHE A 272 -22.49 2.57 2.31
N TRP A 273 -21.77 3.07 1.29
CA TRP A 273 -22.16 2.89 -0.11
C TRP A 273 -22.19 1.41 -0.51
N ALA A 274 -21.11 0.68 -0.24
CA ALA A 274 -20.99 -0.74 -0.59
C ALA A 274 -22.06 -1.60 0.09
N ALA A 275 -22.25 -1.45 1.40
CA ALA A 275 -23.26 -2.21 2.14
C ALA A 275 -24.68 -1.84 1.72
N GLY A 276 -24.94 -0.58 1.33
CA GLY A 276 -26.25 -0.15 0.86
C GLY A 276 -26.63 -0.77 -0.48
N LEU A 277 -25.68 -0.90 -1.41
CA LEU A 277 -25.87 -1.66 -2.66
C LEU A 277 -26.18 -3.12 -2.37
N VAL A 278 -25.41 -3.75 -1.48
CA VAL A 278 -25.62 -5.16 -1.08
C VAL A 278 -26.97 -5.35 -0.41
N TYR A 279 -27.38 -4.43 0.47
CA TYR A 279 -28.70 -4.46 1.10
C TYR A 279 -29.81 -4.45 0.04
N ILE A 280 -29.72 -3.53 -0.92
CA ILE A 280 -30.71 -3.43 -1.99
C ILE A 280 -30.75 -4.73 -2.80
N LEU A 281 -29.61 -5.28 -3.20
CA LEU A 281 -29.53 -6.51 -4.00
C LEU A 281 -30.09 -7.73 -3.26
N LEU A 282 -29.71 -7.93 -1.99
CA LEU A 282 -30.17 -9.08 -1.20
C LEU A 282 -31.68 -9.06 -0.97
N PHE A 283 -32.26 -7.87 -0.76
CA PHE A 283 -33.67 -7.72 -0.45
C PHE A 283 -34.55 -7.35 -1.67
N TRP A 284 -33.95 -7.13 -2.84
CA TRP A 284 -34.63 -6.66 -4.06
C TRP A 284 -35.81 -7.53 -4.48
N ARG A 285 -35.66 -8.86 -4.50
CA ARG A 285 -36.69 -9.76 -5.04
C ARG A 285 -37.78 -10.08 -4.02
N LYS A 286 -37.40 -10.58 -2.84
CA LYS A 286 -38.34 -11.14 -1.85
C LYS A 286 -38.96 -10.08 -0.93
N GLN A 287 -38.32 -8.92 -0.78
CA GLN A 287 -38.65 -7.92 0.25
C GLN A 287 -38.74 -6.50 -0.34
N ARG A 288 -39.37 -6.41 -1.53
CA ARG A 288 -39.52 -5.19 -2.36
C ARG A 288 -39.99 -3.94 -1.59
N LEU A 289 -40.92 -4.09 -0.65
CA LEU A 289 -41.45 -2.94 0.11
C LEU A 289 -40.38 -2.26 0.97
N TYR A 290 -39.54 -3.04 1.65
CA TYR A 290 -38.45 -2.54 2.47
C TYR A 290 -37.34 -1.90 1.63
N VAL A 291 -37.08 -2.45 0.44
CA VAL A 291 -36.17 -1.82 -0.52
C VAL A 291 -36.72 -0.49 -1.02
N LYS A 292 -38.01 -0.42 -1.35
CA LYS A 292 -38.66 0.83 -1.79
C LYS A 292 -38.60 1.93 -0.73
N SER A 293 -38.74 1.60 0.56
CA SER A 293 -38.61 2.59 1.64
C SER A 293 -37.17 2.99 1.93
N PHE A 294 -36.21 2.07 1.79
CA PHE A 294 -34.79 2.33 2.02
C PHE A 294 -34.14 3.11 0.86
N LEU A 295 -34.55 2.86 -0.38
CA LEU A 295 -33.91 3.38 -1.58
C LEU A 295 -33.75 4.92 -1.62
N PRO A 296 -34.74 5.75 -1.25
CA PRO A 296 -34.58 7.20 -1.21
C PRO A 296 -33.58 7.67 -0.14
N ILE A 297 -33.57 6.99 1.03
CA ILE A 297 -32.64 7.25 2.13
C ILE A 297 -31.22 6.93 1.64
N PHE A 298 -31.03 5.72 1.11
CA PHE A 298 -29.77 5.28 0.53
C PHE A 298 -29.27 6.23 -0.57
N SER A 299 -30.12 6.62 -1.53
CA SER A 299 -29.71 7.50 -2.62
C SER A 299 -29.18 8.86 -2.13
N THR A 300 -29.71 9.37 -1.01
CA THR A 300 -29.24 10.64 -0.43
C THR A 300 -27.88 10.46 0.25
N TYR A 301 -27.74 9.45 1.11
CA TYR A 301 -26.47 9.18 1.76
C TYR A 301 -25.39 8.69 0.80
N ALA A 302 -25.74 7.99 -0.28
CA ALA A 302 -24.81 7.59 -1.33
C ALA A 302 -24.21 8.82 -2.04
N LEU A 303 -25.00 9.88 -2.28
CA LEU A 303 -24.50 11.14 -2.82
C LEU A 303 -23.52 11.81 -1.85
N ILE A 304 -23.85 11.84 -0.55
CA ILE A 304 -22.95 12.35 0.49
C ILE A 304 -21.66 11.52 0.51
N SER A 305 -21.76 10.19 0.47
CA SER A 305 -20.60 9.29 0.39
C SER A 305 -19.73 9.62 -0.82
N PHE A 306 -20.29 9.84 -2.02
CA PHE A 306 -19.48 10.18 -3.19
C PHE A 306 -18.74 11.51 -3.02
N VAL A 307 -19.38 12.54 -2.48
CA VAL A 307 -18.71 13.81 -2.18
C VAL A 307 -17.56 13.59 -1.20
N LEU A 308 -17.79 12.87 -0.10
CA LEU A 308 -16.76 12.56 0.89
C LEU A 308 -15.61 11.75 0.29
N LEU A 309 -15.91 10.72 -0.50
CA LEU A 309 -14.93 9.87 -1.18
C LEU A 309 -14.06 10.67 -2.15
N THR A 310 -14.66 11.56 -2.94
CA THR A 310 -13.92 12.42 -3.86
C THR A 310 -13.00 13.37 -3.09
N VAL A 311 -13.53 14.10 -2.09
CA VAL A 311 -12.72 15.07 -1.33
C VAL A 311 -11.58 14.38 -0.59
N THR A 312 -11.87 13.35 0.21
CA THR A 312 -10.85 12.63 0.99
C THR A 312 -9.86 11.90 0.09
N GLY A 313 -10.33 11.29 -1.00
CA GLY A 313 -9.47 10.62 -1.98
C GLY A 313 -8.53 11.59 -2.68
N SER A 314 -9.00 12.78 -3.05
CA SER A 314 -8.16 13.84 -3.63
C SER A 314 -7.11 14.34 -2.64
N VAL A 315 -7.50 14.58 -1.38
CA VAL A 315 -6.55 14.99 -0.32
C VAL A 315 -5.45 13.93 -0.15
N MET A 316 -5.81 12.65 -0.02
CA MET A 316 -4.82 11.59 0.13
C MET A 316 -3.94 11.44 -1.12
N ALA A 317 -4.52 11.42 -2.33
CA ALA A 317 -3.76 11.29 -3.56
C ALA A 317 -2.72 12.42 -3.75
N MET A 318 -3.10 13.66 -3.45
CA MET A 318 -2.18 14.81 -3.55
C MET A 318 -0.99 14.72 -2.59
N ASN A 319 -1.14 14.05 -1.44
CA ASN A 319 -0.07 13.89 -0.46
C ASN A 319 0.76 12.62 -0.72
N PHE A 320 0.18 11.60 -1.36
CA PHE A 320 0.90 10.38 -1.72
C PHE A 320 1.74 10.53 -3.00
N LEU A 321 1.33 11.40 -3.93
CA LEU A 321 2.11 11.67 -5.14
C LEU A 321 3.18 12.75 -4.87
N PRO A 322 4.49 12.42 -4.92
CA PRO A 322 5.54 13.42 -4.79
C PRO A 322 5.64 14.34 -6.02
N ASN A 323 5.35 13.83 -7.22
CA ASN A 323 5.42 14.57 -8.49
C ASN A 323 4.53 13.92 -9.57
N ILE A 324 4.43 14.57 -10.73
CA ILE A 324 3.56 14.10 -11.82
C ILE A 324 4.10 12.83 -12.51
N GLU A 325 5.42 12.61 -12.45
CA GLU A 325 6.05 11.41 -13.03
C GLU A 325 5.65 10.14 -12.26
N ALA A 326 5.30 10.26 -10.98
CA ALA A 326 4.75 9.18 -10.18
C ALA A 326 3.46 8.58 -10.78
N LEU A 327 2.73 9.31 -11.64
CA LEU A 327 1.55 8.78 -12.35
C LEU A 327 1.89 7.67 -13.35
N ARG A 328 3.14 7.60 -13.82
CA ARG A 328 3.60 6.56 -14.75
C ARG A 328 4.03 5.27 -14.06
N THR A 329 4.14 5.28 -12.73
CA THR A 329 4.41 4.07 -11.94
C THR A 329 3.20 3.13 -11.96
N PRO A 330 3.38 1.82 -11.69
CA PRO A 330 2.26 0.87 -11.57
C PRO A 330 1.19 1.35 -10.57
N TRP A 331 1.63 1.94 -9.45
CA TRP A 331 0.75 2.52 -8.44
C TRP A 331 -0.06 3.70 -9.00
N GLY A 332 0.59 4.63 -9.71
CA GLY A 332 -0.04 5.78 -10.34
C GLY A 332 -1.06 5.40 -11.43
N ILE A 333 -0.75 4.38 -12.24
CA ILE A 333 -1.67 3.86 -13.27
C ILE A 333 -2.93 3.27 -12.61
N LEU A 334 -2.78 2.46 -11.56
CA LEU A 334 -3.94 1.91 -10.83
C LEU A 334 -4.78 2.99 -10.17
N LEU A 335 -4.17 4.07 -9.66
CA LEU A 335 -4.90 5.22 -9.15
C LEU A 335 -5.75 5.88 -10.26
N LEU A 336 -5.19 6.07 -11.47
CA LEU A 336 -5.95 6.60 -12.62
C LEU A 336 -7.11 5.69 -13.01
N VAL A 337 -6.89 4.36 -13.03
CA VAL A 337 -7.95 3.37 -13.26
C VAL A 337 -9.05 3.53 -12.20
N LYS A 338 -8.70 3.63 -10.91
CA LYS A 338 -9.65 3.87 -9.82
C LYS A 338 -10.47 5.14 -10.04
N ILE A 339 -9.82 6.23 -10.46
CA ILE A 339 -10.51 7.51 -10.74
C ILE A 339 -11.53 7.34 -11.88
N ILE A 340 -11.14 6.68 -12.99
CA ILE A 340 -12.04 6.43 -14.11
C ILE A 340 -13.26 5.61 -13.66
N LEU A 341 -13.05 4.55 -12.88
CA LEU A 341 -14.13 3.73 -12.35
C LEU A 341 -15.08 4.53 -11.45
N VAL A 342 -14.55 5.38 -10.58
CA VAL A 342 -15.35 6.26 -9.71
C VAL A 342 -16.17 7.23 -10.54
N CYS A 343 -15.62 7.80 -11.63
CA CYS A 343 -16.38 8.65 -12.55
C CYS A 343 -17.55 7.90 -13.20
N ILE A 344 -17.35 6.64 -13.61
CA ILE A 344 -18.41 5.78 -14.17
C ILE A 344 -19.48 5.49 -13.12
N VAL A 345 -19.09 5.19 -11.88
CA VAL A 345 -20.00 4.98 -10.74
C VAL A 345 -20.84 6.24 -10.48
N ILE A 346 -20.24 7.42 -10.43
CA ILE A 346 -20.96 8.69 -10.24
C ILE A 346 -21.98 8.92 -11.37
N PHE A 347 -21.60 8.62 -12.62
CA PHE A 347 -22.51 8.70 -13.77
C PHE A 347 -23.71 7.74 -13.64
N ILE A 348 -23.45 6.48 -13.30
CA ILE A 348 -24.49 5.45 -13.08
C ILE A 348 -25.41 5.84 -11.91
N GLY A 349 -24.84 6.23 -10.77
CA GLY A 349 -25.58 6.69 -9.59
C GLY A 349 -26.47 7.90 -9.91
N SER A 350 -25.96 8.85 -10.71
CA SER A 350 -26.74 10.00 -11.19
C SER A 350 -27.92 9.57 -12.06
N LYS A 351 -27.72 8.62 -12.99
CA LYS A 351 -28.81 8.03 -13.78
C LYS A 351 -29.85 7.32 -12.93
N VAL A 352 -29.42 6.54 -11.92
CA VAL A 352 -30.32 5.86 -10.97
C VAL A 352 -31.17 6.88 -10.21
N ARG A 353 -30.56 7.94 -9.70
CA ARG A 353 -31.26 9.02 -8.97
C ARG A 353 -32.28 9.73 -9.84
N LEU A 354 -31.93 10.05 -11.10
CA LEU A 354 -32.85 10.68 -12.05
C LEU A 354 -34.05 9.77 -12.39
N LYS A 355 -33.79 8.48 -12.66
CA LYS A 355 -34.86 7.51 -12.92
C LYS A 355 -35.79 7.34 -11.73
N MET A 356 -35.24 7.33 -10.51
CA MET A 356 -36.01 7.29 -9.27
C MET A 356 -36.92 8.52 -9.14
N LYS A 357 -36.40 9.74 -9.38
CA LYS A 357 -37.19 10.98 -9.34
C LYS A 357 -38.30 11.01 -10.39
N ASN A 358 -38.07 10.40 -11.54
CA ASN A 358 -39.06 10.30 -12.63
C ASN A 358 -40.01 9.09 -12.50
N ASN A 359 -40.05 8.41 -11.34
CA ASN A 359 -40.87 7.22 -11.07
C ASN A 359 -40.63 6.02 -12.01
N GLN A 360 -39.52 5.99 -12.76
CA GLN A 360 -39.17 4.92 -13.70
C GLN A 360 -38.46 3.76 -13.00
N THR A 361 -39.18 3.03 -12.13
CA THR A 361 -38.58 2.04 -11.21
C THR A 361 -38.30 0.65 -11.82
N VAL A 362 -38.78 0.37 -13.03
CA VAL A 362 -38.75 -0.98 -13.65
C VAL A 362 -37.32 -1.48 -13.90
N ASP A 363 -36.43 -0.62 -14.40
CA ASP A 363 -35.05 -1.00 -14.76
C ASP A 363 -34.01 -0.76 -13.66
N LEU A 364 -34.38 -0.21 -12.50
CA LEU A 364 -33.41 0.19 -11.47
C LEU A 364 -32.52 -0.97 -11.01
N GLY A 365 -33.07 -2.19 -10.95
CA GLY A 365 -32.31 -3.36 -10.55
C GLY A 365 -31.06 -3.59 -11.41
N ARG A 366 -31.16 -3.41 -12.74
CA ARG A 366 -30.01 -3.59 -13.65
C ARG A 366 -28.93 -2.55 -13.40
N TRP A 367 -29.31 -1.29 -13.23
CA TRP A 367 -28.37 -0.20 -12.95
C TRP A 367 -27.67 -0.38 -11.60
N ILE A 368 -28.39 -0.84 -10.58
CA ILE A 368 -27.83 -1.14 -9.26
C ILE A 368 -26.89 -2.35 -9.33
N THR A 369 -27.19 -3.37 -10.14
CA THR A 369 -26.26 -4.48 -10.39
C THR A 369 -24.98 -4.00 -11.06
N PHE A 370 -25.07 -3.12 -12.07
CA PHE A 370 -23.87 -2.53 -12.69
C PHE A 370 -23.05 -1.71 -11.70
N ASP A 371 -23.71 -0.91 -10.86
CA ASP A 371 -23.03 -0.13 -9.81
C ASP A 371 -22.30 -1.05 -8.80
N PHE A 372 -22.93 -2.16 -8.42
CA PHE A 372 -22.32 -3.19 -7.58
C PHE A 372 -21.11 -3.87 -8.24
N LEU A 373 -21.18 -4.19 -9.54
CA LEU A 373 -20.04 -4.78 -10.25
C LEU A 373 -18.85 -3.82 -10.32
N LEU A 374 -19.10 -2.53 -10.54
CA LEU A 374 -18.05 -1.51 -10.49
C LEU A 374 -17.47 -1.35 -9.09
N MET A 375 -18.31 -1.37 -8.05
CA MET A 375 -17.85 -1.41 -6.66
C MET A 375 -16.90 -2.59 -6.44
N CYS A 376 -17.27 -3.79 -6.91
CA CYS A 376 -16.40 -4.95 -6.79
C CYS A 376 -15.05 -4.77 -7.47
N PHE A 377 -15.04 -4.21 -8.70
CA PHE A 377 -13.80 -3.95 -9.43
C PHE A 377 -12.94 -2.88 -8.75
N ILE A 378 -13.56 -1.82 -8.20
CA ILE A 378 -12.86 -0.81 -7.40
C ILE A 378 -12.19 -1.45 -6.17
N VAL A 379 -12.89 -2.34 -5.45
CA VAL A 379 -12.32 -3.03 -4.29
C VAL A 379 -11.11 -3.89 -4.67
N ILE A 380 -11.16 -4.58 -5.80
CA ILE A 380 -10.01 -5.35 -6.33
C ILE A 380 -8.84 -4.41 -6.64
N VAL A 381 -9.08 -3.30 -7.35
CA VAL A 381 -8.04 -2.30 -7.63
C VAL A 381 -7.44 -1.74 -6.34
N VAL A 382 -8.27 -1.46 -5.33
CA VAL A 382 -7.80 -0.97 -4.01
C VAL A 382 -6.96 -2.03 -3.29
N ALA A 383 -7.33 -3.31 -3.36
CA ALA A 383 -6.56 -4.38 -2.75
C ALA A 383 -5.14 -4.49 -3.33
N ILE A 384 -5.00 -4.28 -4.65
CA ILE A 384 -3.71 -4.24 -5.34
C ILE A 384 -2.96 -2.94 -5.01
N LEU A 385 -3.63 -1.79 -5.11
CA LEU A 385 -3.03 -0.46 -4.87
C LEU A 385 -2.45 -0.34 -3.46
N THR A 386 -3.11 -0.94 -2.46
CA THR A 386 -2.64 -0.95 -1.06
C THR A 386 -1.54 -1.97 -0.78
N TYR A 387 -1.17 -2.81 -1.76
CA TYR A 387 0.01 -3.68 -1.71
C TYR A 387 1.23 -3.04 -2.38
N LEU A 388 1.00 -2.21 -3.39
CA LEU A 388 2.06 -1.49 -4.08
C LEU A 388 2.50 -0.28 -3.25
N ASN A 389 3.80 0.01 -3.26
CA ASN A 389 4.32 1.21 -2.63
C ASN A 389 4.03 2.43 -3.53
N PRO A 390 3.44 3.52 -3.01
CA PRO A 390 3.29 4.79 -3.75
C PRO A 390 4.61 5.47 -4.11
N LEU A 391 5.70 5.18 -3.40
CA LEU A 391 7.02 5.73 -3.66
C LEU A 391 7.86 4.76 -4.51
N PRO A 392 8.68 5.28 -5.46
CA PRO A 392 9.51 4.48 -6.35
C PRO A 392 10.65 3.74 -5.65
#